data_AF-A0A934FM81-F1
#
_entry.id   AF-A0A934FM81-F1
#
_cell.length_a   1.000
_cell.length_b   1.000
_cell.length_c   1.000
_cell.angle_alpha   90.00
_cell.angle_beta   90.00
_cell.angle_gamma   90.00
#
_symmetry.space_group_name_H-M   'P 1'
#
loop_
_entity.id
_entity.type
_entity.pdbx_description
1 polymer ?
#
loop_
_entity_poly.entity_id
_entity_poly.type
_entity_poly.pdbx_seq_one_letter_code
_entity_poly.pdbx_strand_id
1 'polypeptide(L)'
;MISPTSRRAFLRGTALATAGVAAGRAVAADTVVQMPFENGERTLVAFPQKRPLLRLTSRPPQLETPMSVFNEGVLTPNDAFFVRYHLPLNAPPQDLDADTFKVEVKGKVSTPASFTLADLKKQFEEVEVVAVNQCSGNGRAFFQPRVAGGQMGNGCMGNARWRGVRLADVLK
;
A
#
# COMPACT_ATOMS: atom_id res chain seq x y z
N MET A 1 -5.20 51.58 43.28
CA MET A 1 -4.27 50.62 43.92
C MET A 1 -4.38 49.29 43.18
N ILE A 2 -3.40 48.97 42.35
CA ILE A 2 -3.38 47.73 41.55
C ILE A 2 -2.67 46.67 42.38
N SER A 3 -3.39 45.63 42.79
CA SER A 3 -2.85 44.51 43.57
C SER A 3 -1.79 43.76 42.74
N PRO A 4 -0.59 43.47 43.27
CA PRO A 4 0.41 42.71 42.54
C PRO A 4 -0.06 41.26 42.39
N THR A 5 -0.22 40.82 41.14
CA THR A 5 -0.53 39.43 40.79
C THR A 5 0.57 38.53 41.39
N SER A 6 0.20 37.67 42.33
CA SER A 6 1.18 36.81 43.00
C SER A 6 1.78 35.81 42.00
N ARG A 7 3.10 35.56 42.09
CA ARG A 7 3.82 34.58 41.26
C ARG A 7 3.14 33.20 41.24
N ARG A 8 2.43 32.86 42.32
CA ARG A 8 1.68 31.60 42.47
C ARG A 8 0.39 31.58 41.64
N ALA A 9 -0.25 32.73 41.43
CA ALA A 9 -1.40 32.86 40.54
C ALA A 9 -1.00 32.76 39.07
N PHE A 10 0.15 33.34 38.69
CA PHE A 10 0.71 33.23 37.34
C PHE A 10 1.06 31.77 36.99
N LEU A 11 1.73 31.04 37.89
CA LEU A 11 2.09 29.63 37.69
C LEU A 11 0.88 28.69 37.62
N ARG A 12 -0.22 28.99 38.35
CA ARG A 12 -1.47 28.23 38.23
C ARG A 12 -2.20 28.52 36.92
N GLY A 13 -2.15 29.75 36.43
CA GLY A 13 -2.72 30.13 35.13
C GLY A 13 -2.00 29.48 33.95
N THR A 14 -0.65 29.38 34.00
CA THR A 14 0.12 28.73 32.93
C THR A 14 -0.02 27.21 32.91
N ALA A 15 -0.18 26.55 34.08
CA ALA A 15 -0.41 25.11 34.14
C ALA A 15 -1.77 24.67 33.56
N LEU A 16 -2.81 25.52 33.67
CA LEU A 16 -4.10 25.26 33.01
C LEU A 16 -4.08 25.60 31.51
N ALA A 17 -3.29 26.59 31.09
CA ALA A 17 -3.15 26.94 29.67
C ALA A 17 -2.39 25.88 28.86
N THR A 18 -1.44 25.15 29.46
CA THR A 18 -0.72 24.05 28.78
C THR A 18 -1.54 22.76 28.68
N ALA A 19 -2.47 22.52 29.62
CA ALA A 19 -3.36 21.36 29.55
C ALA A 19 -4.41 21.47 28.43
N GLY A 20 -4.80 22.70 28.04
CA GLY A 20 -5.81 22.93 27.00
C GLY A 20 -5.32 22.85 25.55
N VAL A 21 -4.00 22.89 25.30
CA VAL A 21 -3.43 22.92 23.93
C VAL A 21 -2.94 21.54 23.45
N ALA A 22 -2.93 20.52 24.33
CA ALA A 22 -2.52 19.16 23.96
C ALA A 22 -3.65 18.30 23.33
N ALA A 23 -4.79 18.89 22.97
CA ALA A 23 -5.90 18.20 22.30
C ALA A 23 -5.76 18.19 20.75
N GLY A 24 -4.57 18.46 20.22
CA GLY A 24 -4.30 18.52 18.78
C GLY A 24 -3.25 17.50 18.37
N ARG A 25 -3.70 16.40 17.75
CA ARG A 25 -2.93 15.32 17.12
C ARG A 25 -2.19 14.41 18.10
N ALA A 26 -2.85 13.32 18.50
CA ALA A 26 -2.14 12.09 18.81
C ALA A 26 -1.34 11.71 17.55
N VAL A 27 -0.02 11.91 17.60
CA VAL A 27 0.88 11.25 16.65
C VAL A 27 0.72 9.77 16.96
N ALA A 28 -0.04 9.04 16.14
CA ALA A 28 -0.15 7.61 16.28
C ALA A 28 1.28 7.05 16.27
N ALA A 29 1.70 6.45 17.38
CA ALA A 29 3.03 5.86 17.45
C ALA A 29 3.10 4.76 16.38
N ASP A 30 4.08 4.89 15.49
CA ASP A 30 4.41 3.89 14.48
C ASP A 30 4.57 2.53 15.19
N THR A 31 3.69 1.57 14.88
CA THR A 31 3.80 0.23 15.48
C THR A 31 4.93 -0.52 14.80
N VAL A 32 5.92 -0.92 15.57
CA VAL A 32 7.09 -1.67 15.09
C VAL A 32 6.88 -3.16 15.32
N VAL A 33 7.17 -3.97 14.29
CA VAL A 33 7.06 -5.43 14.29
C VAL A 33 8.45 -6.01 14.03
N GLN A 34 8.87 -6.95 14.88
CA GLN A 34 10.09 -7.72 14.67
C GLN A 34 9.79 -8.96 13.83
N MET A 35 10.32 -9.00 12.61
CA MET A 35 10.21 -10.17 11.73
C MET A 35 11.21 -11.27 12.12
N PRO A 36 10.92 -12.55 11.83
CA PRO A 36 11.72 -13.69 12.29
C PRO A 36 12.98 -13.93 11.42
N PHE A 37 13.78 -12.87 11.20
CA PHE A 37 15.05 -12.91 10.49
C PHE A 37 15.93 -11.73 10.93
N GLU A 38 17.23 -11.82 10.66
CA GLU A 38 18.21 -10.77 10.97
C GLU A 38 17.81 -9.43 10.31
N ASN A 39 17.98 -8.30 11.00
CA ASN A 39 17.53 -6.98 10.53
C ASN A 39 16.03 -6.95 10.12
N GLY A 40 15.22 -7.64 10.92
CA GLY A 40 13.79 -7.87 10.69
C GLY A 40 12.85 -6.78 11.19
N GLU A 41 13.33 -5.68 11.76
CA GLU A 41 12.44 -4.62 12.26
C GLU A 41 11.67 -3.96 11.11
N ARG A 42 10.34 -3.89 11.20
CA ARG A 42 9.47 -3.26 10.21
C ARG A 42 8.44 -2.38 10.88
N THR A 43 8.16 -1.22 10.29
CA THR A 43 7.07 -0.34 10.74
C THR A 43 5.77 -0.71 10.04
N LEU A 44 4.67 -0.85 10.80
CA LEU A 44 3.33 -0.87 10.26
C LEU A 44 2.91 0.54 9.86
N VAL A 45 2.53 0.72 8.60
CA VAL A 45 2.12 2.01 8.05
C VAL A 45 0.78 1.90 7.34
N ALA A 46 -0.11 2.85 7.58
CA ALA A 46 -1.34 2.99 6.82
C ALA A 46 -1.06 3.79 5.53
N PHE A 47 -1.66 3.35 4.43
CA PHE A 47 -1.72 4.07 3.16
C PHE A 47 -3.19 4.32 2.80
N PRO A 48 -3.52 5.29 1.92
CA PRO A 48 -4.88 5.43 1.42
C PRO A 48 -5.43 4.09 0.93
N GLN A 49 -6.65 3.74 1.35
CA GLN A 49 -7.34 2.48 1.02
C GLN A 49 -6.65 1.20 1.54
N LYS A 50 -5.63 1.32 2.40
CA LYS A 50 -4.92 0.18 3.01
C LYS A 50 -5.03 0.22 4.52
N ARG A 51 -5.26 -0.94 5.13
CA ARG A 51 -5.01 -1.12 6.57
C ARG A 51 -3.49 -1.03 6.83
N PRO A 52 -3.03 -0.94 8.09
CA PRO A 52 -1.60 -0.94 8.37
C PRO A 52 -0.89 -2.18 7.79
N LEU A 53 0.13 -1.95 6.98
CA LEU A 53 0.97 -2.98 6.34
C LEU A 53 2.44 -2.79 6.72
N LEU A 54 3.25 -3.86 6.61
CA LEU A 54 4.67 -3.83 6.96
C LEU A 54 5.45 -3.06 5.88
N ARG A 55 6.03 -1.91 6.23
CA ARG A 55 6.81 -1.09 5.29
C ARG A 55 8.20 -1.67 5.07
N LEU A 56 8.53 -1.97 3.82
CA LEU A 56 9.90 -2.27 3.39
C LEU A 56 10.61 -1.00 2.89
N THR A 57 9.97 -0.25 1.99
CA THR A 57 10.50 1.03 1.48
C THR A 57 9.37 2.04 1.32
N SER A 58 9.70 3.33 1.48
CA SER A 58 8.74 4.43 1.29
C SER A 58 8.73 4.97 -0.15
N ARG A 59 9.87 5.01 -0.83
CA ARG A 59 10.02 5.57 -2.18
C ARG A 59 10.92 4.69 -3.07
N PRO A 60 10.35 3.85 -3.95
CA PRO A 60 8.92 3.62 -4.12
C PRO A 60 8.27 2.88 -2.94
N PRO A 61 6.92 2.93 -2.80
CA PRO A 61 6.21 2.14 -1.79
C PRO A 61 6.40 0.64 -2.02
N GLN A 62 6.86 -0.06 -0.97
CA GLN A 62 6.84 -1.52 -0.87
C GLN A 62 6.27 -1.90 0.49
N LEU A 63 5.12 -2.58 0.47
CA LEU A 63 4.34 -2.94 1.66
C LEU A 63 4.08 -4.44 1.65
N GLU A 64 4.42 -5.13 2.74
CA GLU A 64 4.20 -6.55 2.95
C GLU A 64 2.94 -6.78 3.81
N THR A 65 2.14 -7.78 3.44
CA THR A 65 0.95 -8.18 4.18
C THR A 65 1.34 -8.89 5.48
N PRO A 66 0.83 -8.48 6.67
CA PRO A 66 1.04 -9.22 7.90
C PRO A 66 0.54 -10.66 7.78
N MET A 67 1.32 -11.64 8.25
CA MET A 67 1.00 -13.06 8.08
C MET A 67 -0.36 -13.47 8.69
N SER A 68 -0.82 -12.77 9.72
CA SER A 68 -2.13 -12.99 10.35
C SER A 68 -3.29 -12.86 9.36
N VAL A 69 -3.14 -12.03 8.32
CA VAL A 69 -4.19 -11.80 7.31
C VAL A 69 -4.54 -13.07 6.54
N PHE A 70 -3.57 -13.97 6.32
CA PHE A 70 -3.82 -15.21 5.59
C PHE A 70 -4.69 -16.22 6.37
N ASN A 71 -4.96 -15.95 7.66
CA ASN A 71 -5.92 -16.71 8.46
C ASN A 71 -7.32 -16.07 8.49
N GLU A 72 -7.52 -14.91 7.85
CA GLU A 72 -8.82 -14.22 7.78
C GLU A 72 -9.72 -14.76 6.66
N GLY A 73 -9.13 -15.40 5.64
CA GLY A 73 -9.87 -15.99 4.52
C GLY A 73 -8.99 -16.33 3.32
N VAL A 74 -9.56 -17.07 2.36
CA VAL A 74 -8.84 -17.51 1.15
C VAL A 74 -8.58 -16.39 0.15
N LEU A 75 -9.41 -15.33 0.16
CA LEU A 75 -9.20 -14.12 -0.64
C LEU A 75 -8.63 -13.05 0.28
N THR A 76 -7.46 -12.52 -0.07
CA THR A 76 -6.81 -11.43 0.63
C THR A 76 -7.63 -10.15 0.42
N PRO A 77 -8.11 -9.48 1.48
CA PRO A 77 -8.84 -8.22 1.35
C PRO A 77 -8.05 -7.15 0.59
N ASN A 78 -8.74 -6.31 -0.19
CA ASN A 78 -8.10 -5.25 -0.99
C ASN A 78 -7.24 -4.31 -0.13
N ASP A 79 -7.71 -3.98 1.07
CA ASP A 79 -7.01 -3.12 2.02
C ASP A 79 -5.80 -3.80 2.67
N ALA A 80 -5.68 -5.12 2.56
CA ALA A 80 -4.57 -5.92 3.09
C ALA A 80 -3.61 -6.46 2.01
N PHE A 81 -3.93 -6.32 0.73
CA PHE A 81 -3.12 -6.83 -0.38
C PHE A 81 -1.77 -6.10 -0.48
N PHE A 82 -0.67 -6.86 -0.58
CA PHE A 82 0.69 -6.32 -0.63
C PHE A 82 0.89 -5.31 -1.79
N VAL A 83 1.89 -4.43 -1.65
CA VAL A 83 2.21 -3.41 -2.66
C VAL A 83 3.68 -3.51 -3.02
N ARG A 84 4.00 -3.50 -4.32
CA ARG A 84 5.38 -3.47 -4.80
C ARG A 84 5.50 -2.56 -6.02
N TYR A 85 6.27 -1.49 -5.90
CA TYR A 85 6.73 -0.66 -7.02
C TYR A 85 8.25 -0.71 -7.17
N HIS A 86 8.74 -0.54 -8.40
CA HIS A 86 10.18 -0.49 -8.73
C HIS A 86 10.68 0.95 -8.90
N LEU A 87 9.87 1.83 -9.48
CA LEU A 87 10.25 3.19 -9.81
C LEU A 87 9.53 4.18 -8.88
N PRO A 88 10.25 5.13 -8.26
CA PRO A 88 9.69 6.06 -7.28
C PRO A 88 8.67 7.04 -7.87
N LEU A 89 8.71 7.27 -9.19
CA LEU A 89 7.83 8.18 -9.92
C LEU A 89 6.70 7.46 -10.69
N ASN A 90 6.62 6.12 -10.60
CA ASN A 90 5.57 5.33 -11.27
C ASN A 90 4.51 4.78 -10.30
N ALA A 91 4.38 5.36 -9.11
CA ALA A 91 3.14 5.17 -8.37
C ALA A 91 1.98 5.70 -9.27
N PRO A 92 0.83 5.02 -9.36
CA PRO A 92 -0.26 5.44 -10.22
C PRO A 92 -0.60 6.91 -9.95
N PRO A 93 -0.84 7.72 -10.99
CA PRO A 93 -1.32 9.08 -10.82
C PRO A 93 -2.52 9.07 -9.89
N GLN A 94 -2.53 9.94 -8.87
CA GLN A 94 -3.66 10.05 -7.94
C GLN A 94 -4.91 10.63 -8.63
N ASP A 95 -4.71 11.20 -9.83
CA ASP A 95 -5.63 11.99 -10.64
C ASP A 95 -5.87 11.37 -12.03
N LEU A 96 -5.70 10.05 -12.16
CA LEU A 96 -5.97 9.36 -13.41
C LEU A 96 -7.46 9.47 -13.78
N ASP A 97 -7.74 10.16 -14.88
CA ASP A 97 -9.07 10.22 -15.46
C ASP A 97 -9.35 8.93 -16.24
N ALA A 98 -10.29 8.14 -15.72
CA ALA A 98 -10.66 6.85 -16.28
C ALA A 98 -11.36 6.97 -17.65
N ASP A 99 -11.98 8.11 -17.96
CA ASP A 99 -12.71 8.33 -19.20
C ASP A 99 -11.75 8.64 -20.37
N THR A 100 -10.60 9.23 -20.07
CA THR A 100 -9.57 9.57 -21.06
C THR A 100 -8.39 8.61 -21.09
N PHE A 101 -8.26 7.71 -20.10
CA PHE A 101 -7.22 6.70 -20.08
C PHE A 101 -7.34 5.72 -21.26
N LYS A 102 -6.20 5.47 -21.92
CA LYS A 102 -6.10 4.61 -23.10
C LYS A 102 -5.10 3.48 -22.92
N VAL A 103 -5.49 2.30 -23.37
CA VAL A 103 -4.63 1.11 -23.49
C VAL A 103 -4.23 0.95 -24.95
N GLU A 104 -2.93 1.06 -25.22
CA GLU A 104 -2.36 0.97 -26.57
C GLU A 104 -1.88 -0.45 -26.89
N VAL A 105 -2.46 -1.06 -27.93
CA VAL A 105 -2.04 -2.34 -28.51
C VAL A 105 -1.18 -2.06 -29.75
N LYS A 106 0.11 -2.38 -29.66
CA LYS A 106 1.12 -2.12 -30.69
C LYS A 106 2.13 -3.26 -30.78
N GLY A 107 3.01 -3.20 -31.79
CA GLY A 107 4.08 -4.19 -31.98
C GLY A 107 3.80 -5.09 -33.20
N LYS A 108 3.98 -6.40 -33.04
CA LYS A 108 3.75 -7.38 -34.10
C LYS A 108 2.28 -7.83 -34.12
N VAL A 109 1.40 -6.89 -34.44
CA VAL A 109 -0.05 -7.11 -34.60
C VAL A 109 -0.47 -6.69 -36.00
N SER A 110 -1.53 -7.30 -36.53
CA SER A 110 -2.07 -6.97 -37.86
C SER A 110 -2.65 -5.55 -37.88
N THR A 111 -3.32 -5.14 -36.81
CA THR A 111 -3.95 -3.82 -36.69
C THR A 111 -3.67 -3.27 -35.28
N PRO A 112 -2.83 -2.23 -35.16
CA PRO A 112 -2.68 -1.49 -33.91
C PRO A 112 -4.01 -0.88 -33.46
N ALA A 113 -4.25 -0.85 -32.16
CA ALA A 113 -5.51 -0.36 -31.60
C ALA A 113 -5.27 0.42 -30.30
N SER A 114 -6.22 1.30 -29.97
CA SER A 114 -6.24 2.09 -28.75
C SER A 114 -7.63 1.99 -28.13
N PHE A 115 -7.72 1.50 -26.91
CA PHE A 115 -8.99 1.25 -26.22
C PHE A 115 -9.13 2.15 -24.99
N THR A 116 -10.28 2.80 -24.85
CA THR A 116 -10.69 3.38 -23.57
C THR A 116 -11.13 2.28 -22.60
N LEU A 117 -11.29 2.60 -21.31
CA LEU A 117 -11.89 1.66 -20.36
C LEU A 117 -13.33 1.28 -20.75
N ALA A 118 -14.09 2.22 -21.32
CA ALA A 118 -15.45 1.97 -21.81
C ALA A 118 -15.46 1.01 -23.01
N ASP A 119 -14.50 1.15 -23.94
CA ASP A 119 -14.34 0.22 -25.06
C ASP A 119 -14.08 -1.19 -24.58
N LEU A 120 -13.14 -1.37 -23.65
CA LEU A 120 -12.81 -2.69 -23.11
C LEU A 120 -14.02 -3.37 -22.48
N LYS A 121 -14.82 -2.63 -21.71
CA LYS A 121 -16.05 -3.15 -21.06
C LYS A 121 -17.17 -3.48 -22.04
N LYS A 122 -17.26 -2.76 -23.17
CA LYS A 122 -18.35 -2.89 -24.14
C LYS A 122 -18.05 -3.93 -25.23
N GLN A 123 -16.81 -4.00 -25.68
CA GLN A 123 -16.43 -4.75 -26.88
C GLN A 123 -16.01 -6.20 -26.60
N PHE A 124 -15.61 -6.52 -25.36
CA PHE A 124 -15.07 -7.83 -25.01
C PHE A 124 -15.92 -8.52 -23.93
N GLU A 125 -15.88 -9.84 -23.92
CA GLU A 125 -16.44 -10.63 -22.83
C GLU A 125 -15.68 -10.32 -21.53
N GLU A 126 -16.45 -10.04 -20.48
CA GLU A 126 -15.90 -9.87 -19.15
C GLU A 126 -15.76 -11.22 -18.45
N VAL A 127 -14.59 -11.45 -17.84
CA VAL A 127 -14.21 -12.72 -17.24
C VAL A 127 -13.69 -12.51 -15.83
N GLU A 128 -13.83 -13.54 -15.01
CA GLU A 128 -13.27 -13.56 -13.66
C GLU A 128 -12.29 -14.72 -13.47
N VAL A 129 -11.20 -14.46 -12.75
CA VAL A 129 -10.25 -15.49 -12.31
C VAL A 129 -9.85 -15.25 -10.86
N VAL A 130 -9.90 -16.30 -10.04
CA VAL A 130 -9.27 -16.27 -8.71
C VAL A 130 -7.82 -16.70 -8.87
N ALA A 131 -6.88 -15.80 -8.55
CA ALA A 131 -5.47 -16.06 -8.75
C ALA A 131 -4.61 -15.42 -7.67
N VAL A 132 -3.54 -16.15 -7.32
CA VAL A 132 -2.46 -15.66 -6.45
C VAL A 132 -1.54 -14.76 -7.26
N ASN A 133 -1.34 -13.54 -6.77
CA ASN A 133 -0.22 -12.70 -7.18
C ASN A 133 0.87 -12.81 -6.12
N GLN A 134 2.08 -13.18 -6.51
CA GLN A 134 3.22 -13.36 -5.60
C GLN A 134 4.45 -12.66 -6.19
N CYS A 135 5.12 -11.86 -5.36
CA CYS A 135 6.40 -11.29 -5.75
C CYS A 135 7.44 -12.41 -5.88
N SER A 136 8.25 -12.40 -6.93
CA SER A 136 9.37 -13.34 -7.09
C SER A 136 10.36 -13.34 -5.91
N GLY A 137 10.36 -12.25 -5.14
CA GLY A 137 11.17 -12.09 -3.93
C GLY A 137 10.50 -12.47 -2.62
N ASN A 138 9.29 -13.04 -2.63
CA ASN A 138 8.62 -13.47 -1.41
C ASN A 138 9.49 -14.51 -0.68
N GLY A 139 9.67 -14.34 0.62
CA GLY A 139 10.55 -15.18 1.45
C GLY A 139 12.05 -14.87 1.32
N ARG A 140 12.46 -13.81 0.59
CA ARG A 140 13.89 -13.52 0.36
C ARG A 140 14.70 -13.42 1.66
N ALA A 141 14.12 -12.88 2.73
CA ALA A 141 14.83 -12.68 3.99
C ALA A 141 15.25 -14.01 4.67
N PHE A 142 14.70 -15.14 4.24
CA PHE A 142 15.00 -16.47 4.80
C PHE A 142 16.13 -17.21 4.06
N PHE A 143 16.66 -16.69 2.95
CA PHE A 143 17.82 -17.31 2.28
C PHE A 143 19.09 -17.26 3.13
N GLN A 144 19.87 -18.34 3.05
CA GLN A 144 21.18 -18.48 3.70
C GLN A 144 22.22 -18.96 2.66
N PRO A 145 23.27 -18.18 2.35
CA PRO A 145 23.51 -16.82 2.83
C PRO A 145 22.46 -15.82 2.32
N ARG A 146 22.34 -14.69 3.01
CA ARG A 146 21.48 -13.58 2.60
C ARG A 146 21.84 -13.08 1.20
N VAL A 147 20.82 -12.76 0.40
CA VAL A 147 20.98 -12.23 -0.96
C VAL A 147 20.42 -10.82 -1.09
N ALA A 148 20.97 -10.04 -2.02
CA ALA A 148 20.57 -8.66 -2.28
C ALA A 148 19.09 -8.55 -2.75
N GLY A 149 18.46 -7.42 -2.43
CA GLY A 149 17.07 -7.12 -2.78
C GLY A 149 16.21 -6.78 -1.57
N GLY A 150 14.90 -6.64 -1.78
CA GLY A 150 13.94 -6.37 -0.71
C GLY A 150 13.92 -7.54 0.28
N GLN A 151 14.26 -7.29 1.54
CA GLN A 151 14.27 -8.30 2.60
C GLN A 151 12.84 -8.47 3.11
N MET A 152 12.08 -9.33 2.44
CA MET A 152 10.65 -9.60 2.69
C MET A 152 10.51 -10.93 3.43
N GLY A 153 9.54 -11.00 4.34
CA GLY A 153 9.03 -12.26 4.87
C GLY A 153 8.15 -12.97 3.83
N ASN A 154 7.14 -13.69 4.28
CA ASN A 154 6.26 -14.48 3.40
C ASN A 154 4.98 -13.73 2.98
N GLY A 155 4.83 -12.45 3.35
CA GLY A 155 3.63 -11.66 3.10
C GLY A 155 3.57 -10.92 1.77
N CYS A 156 4.54 -11.12 0.86
CA CYS A 156 4.54 -10.50 -0.46
C CYS A 156 3.81 -11.36 -1.48
N MET A 157 2.60 -11.75 -1.10
CA MET A 157 1.65 -12.50 -1.89
C MET A 157 0.22 -12.15 -1.47
N GLY A 158 -0.74 -12.39 -2.36
CA GLY A 158 -2.16 -12.28 -2.05
C GLY A 158 -2.99 -13.02 -3.09
N ASN A 159 -4.16 -13.50 -2.69
CA ASN A 159 -5.09 -14.19 -3.58
C ASN A 159 -6.32 -13.30 -3.76
N ALA A 160 -6.69 -12.99 -5.00
CA ALA A 160 -7.83 -12.13 -5.29
C ALA A 160 -8.66 -12.67 -6.45
N ARG A 161 -9.91 -12.22 -6.50
CA ARG A 161 -10.78 -12.38 -7.67
C ARG A 161 -10.54 -11.20 -8.60
N TRP A 162 -9.93 -11.48 -9.74
CA TRP A 162 -9.63 -10.51 -10.79
C TRP A 162 -10.72 -10.54 -11.83
N ARG A 163 -11.29 -9.38 -12.16
CA ARG A 163 -12.32 -9.21 -13.19
C ARG A 163 -11.81 -8.29 -14.28
N GLY A 164 -11.98 -8.69 -15.54
CA GLY A 164 -11.48 -7.92 -16.68
C GLY A 164 -11.73 -8.62 -18.01
N VAL A 165 -10.93 -8.30 -19.02
CA VAL A 165 -11.01 -8.88 -20.37
C VAL A 165 -9.82 -9.81 -20.61
N ARG A 166 -10.00 -10.88 -21.41
CA ARG A 166 -8.88 -11.76 -21.77
C ARG A 166 -7.95 -11.02 -22.72
N LEU A 167 -6.66 -10.97 -22.41
CA LEU A 167 -5.66 -10.38 -23.32
C LEU A 167 -5.66 -11.08 -24.69
N ALA A 168 -5.91 -12.39 -24.72
CA ALA A 168 -6.01 -13.13 -25.98
C ALA A 168 -7.13 -12.61 -26.89
N ASP A 169 -8.25 -12.13 -26.35
CA ASP A 169 -9.33 -11.57 -27.15
C ASP A 169 -9.01 -10.17 -27.66
N VAL A 170 -8.24 -9.39 -26.89
CA VAL A 170 -7.73 -8.07 -27.29
C VAL A 170 -6.66 -8.16 -28.40
N LEU A 171 -5.95 -9.29 -28.51
CA LEU A 171 -4.86 -9.50 -29.48
C LEU A 171 -5.27 -10.24 -30.76
N LYS A 172 -6.51 -10.73 -30.85
CA LYS A 172 -7.06 -11.37 -32.07
C LYS A 172 -7.32 -10.33 -33.14
#